data_AF-W5MJD0-F1
#
_entry.id   AF-W5MJD0-F1
#
_cell.length_a   1.000
_cell.length_b   1.000
_cell.length_c   1.000
_cell.angle_alpha   90.00
_cell.angle_beta   90.00
_cell.angle_gamma   90.00
#
_symmetry.space_group_name_H-M   'P 1'
#
loop_
_entity.id
_entity.type
_entity.pdbx_description
1 polymer ?
#
loop_
_entity_poly.entity_id
_entity_poly.type
_entity_poly.pdbx_seq_one_letter_code
_entity_poly.pdbx_strand_id
1 'polypeptide(L)'
;ATTVAELLPRDLENNQEKDLVLVGQKHLTGMVAAHMPCSFIQEGESFQLEHIPAVKSESRIISHSAKPLKNGRGQGVVFYIKPKGQQKSKVRKVLQNNHLHKKDCKICVYAFEAETVKEALERDGRFLPCVFENCCKLSELLTAKTVELSSRVDKLDGRVFTLLLIVPNGESQHRSTQCCQETPTESKSEGLLHALRSQFEGLIQQLKKREGIRNFSQVARIFREEYGKNTEIFSEVWKSMMLDELSCSVCQIFIEKSPTGTGFCLFDCFILTNAHVVENILYPQSMKLLKKVTVTFQHLEAGCPGEILGTKSELLAYDRDLDYSLLELQSDTGLPSQLLGKFGSLPKRGGICIIGHPDGGIKKKDICSVIELNERKAASSDHIVRNSRYLQIFNNSYLEEINFTALENDQEKLTYNTCFFDGSSGSPVFDGYGRLVAMHTGGYSYRTPSGKQQSIIEYAVSLWAIISSIIKQMIHQLEEVIQTDEEVQMEEEEDQ
;
A
#
# COMPACT_ATOMS: atom_id res chain seq x y z
N ALA A 1 -8.40 -13.54 15.76
CA ALA A 1 -9.41 -13.79 16.81
C ALA A 1 -10.63 -13.01 16.41
N THR A 2 -11.81 -13.63 16.41
CA THR A 2 -13.06 -12.96 16.02
C THR A 2 -13.27 -11.71 16.87
N THR A 3 -13.64 -10.58 16.26
CA THR A 3 -13.83 -9.30 16.97
C THR A 3 -15.31 -8.96 17.12
N VAL A 4 -15.63 -8.03 18.03
CA VAL A 4 -17.00 -7.55 18.23
C VAL A 4 -17.62 -7.01 16.93
N ALA A 5 -16.83 -6.34 16.08
CA ALA A 5 -17.27 -5.79 14.80
C ALA A 5 -17.84 -6.87 13.87
N GLU A 6 -17.20 -8.04 13.83
CA GLU A 6 -17.60 -9.17 12.98
C GLU A 6 -18.94 -9.82 13.41
N LEU A 7 -19.44 -9.48 14.60
CA LEU A 7 -20.74 -9.94 15.12
C LEU A 7 -21.89 -8.99 14.81
N LEU A 8 -21.62 -7.81 14.23
CA LEU A 8 -22.65 -6.83 13.93
C LEU A 8 -23.43 -7.18 12.65
N PRO A 9 -24.77 -7.11 12.66
CA PRO A 9 -25.57 -7.30 11.45
C PRO A 9 -25.23 -6.26 10.37
N ARG A 10 -24.97 -6.73 9.15
CA ARG A 10 -24.49 -5.92 8.00
C ARG A 10 -25.43 -4.76 7.62
N ASP A 11 -26.71 -4.88 7.93
CA ASP A 11 -27.73 -3.89 7.54
C ASP A 11 -27.75 -2.62 8.41
N LEU A 12 -26.99 -2.61 9.53
CA LEU A 12 -26.93 -1.50 10.48
C LEU A 12 -25.88 -0.42 10.13
N GLU A 13 -25.05 -0.66 9.10
CA GLU A 13 -23.91 0.21 8.73
C GLU A 13 -24.23 1.21 7.59
N ASN A 14 -25.44 1.20 7.06
CA ASN A 14 -25.85 1.95 5.85
C ASN A 14 -26.08 3.48 6.04
N ASN A 15 -25.50 4.11 7.06
CA ASN A 15 -25.70 5.55 7.28
C ASN A 15 -24.39 6.31 7.48
N GLN A 16 -23.91 6.96 6.41
CA GLN A 16 -22.65 7.72 6.36
C GLN A 16 -22.60 8.94 7.31
N GLU A 17 -23.70 9.30 7.97
CA GLU A 17 -23.80 10.44 8.88
C GLU A 17 -23.67 10.08 10.37
N LYS A 18 -23.65 8.78 10.74
CA LYS A 18 -23.68 8.34 12.14
C LYS A 18 -22.66 7.22 12.42
N ASP A 19 -21.86 7.38 13.47
CA ASP A 19 -21.02 6.32 14.02
C ASP A 19 -21.85 5.40 14.93
N LEU A 20 -21.47 4.13 14.94
CA LEU A 20 -22.08 3.09 15.75
C LEU A 20 -21.26 2.86 17.03
N VAL A 21 -21.90 2.90 18.21
CA VAL A 21 -21.24 2.59 19.48
C VAL A 21 -21.96 1.45 20.19
N LEU A 22 -21.18 0.52 20.72
CA LEU A 22 -21.67 -0.61 21.50
C LEU A 22 -21.49 -0.32 22.98
N VAL A 23 -22.58 -0.42 23.73
CA VAL A 23 -22.59 -0.24 25.19
C VAL A 23 -22.94 -1.57 25.83
N GLY A 24 -21.99 -2.18 26.53
CA GLY A 24 -22.24 -3.41 27.27
C GLY A 24 -23.27 -3.19 28.39
N GLN A 25 -24.12 -4.19 28.62
CA GLN A 25 -25.26 -4.09 29.55
C GLN A 25 -25.11 -4.99 30.78
N LYS A 26 -24.16 -5.93 30.78
CA LYS A 26 -23.99 -6.90 31.87
C LYS A 26 -22.57 -6.85 32.44
N HIS A 27 -21.68 -7.75 32.02
CA HIS A 27 -20.32 -7.86 32.57
C HIS A 27 -19.43 -6.74 32.06
N LEU A 28 -19.64 -6.30 30.82
CA LEU A 28 -19.00 -5.09 30.28
C LEU A 28 -19.90 -3.90 30.59
N THR A 29 -19.44 -2.96 31.41
CA THR A 29 -20.27 -1.82 31.90
C THR A 29 -19.84 -0.48 31.29
N GLY A 30 -19.67 -0.45 29.96
CA GLY A 30 -19.25 0.74 29.24
C GLY A 30 -19.25 0.59 27.71
N MET A 31 -18.80 1.65 27.04
CA MET A 31 -18.63 1.71 25.59
C MET A 31 -17.47 0.81 25.16
N VAL A 32 -17.78 -0.22 24.40
CA VAL A 32 -16.85 -1.24 23.92
C VAL A 32 -16.29 -0.84 22.56
N ALA A 33 -14.99 -1.07 22.38
CA ALA A 33 -14.36 -0.84 21.09
C ALA A 33 -14.70 -1.99 20.13
N ALA A 34 -15.08 -1.67 18.89
CA ALA A 34 -15.51 -2.66 17.90
C ALA A 34 -14.41 -3.70 17.58
N HIS A 35 -13.13 -3.32 17.70
CA HIS A 35 -11.98 -4.20 17.52
C HIS A 35 -11.62 -5.04 18.76
N MET A 36 -12.43 -5.00 19.84
CA MET A 36 -12.23 -5.88 21.00
C MET A 36 -12.40 -7.34 20.58
N PRO A 37 -11.48 -8.25 20.93
CA PRO A 37 -11.64 -9.67 20.63
C PRO A 37 -12.82 -10.27 21.40
N CYS A 38 -13.59 -11.16 20.76
CA CYS A 38 -14.73 -11.84 21.38
C CYS A 38 -14.35 -12.68 22.59
N SER A 39 -13.06 -13.05 22.74
CA SER A 39 -12.55 -13.73 23.94
C SER A 39 -12.67 -12.90 25.22
N PHE A 40 -12.92 -11.59 25.13
CA PHE A 40 -13.19 -10.71 26.28
C PHE A 40 -14.68 -10.61 26.62
N ILE A 41 -15.55 -11.24 25.82
CA ILE A 41 -17.00 -11.22 26.00
C ILE A 41 -17.41 -12.52 26.67
N GLN A 42 -18.13 -12.41 27.79
CA GLN A 42 -18.66 -13.57 28.49
C GLN A 42 -19.94 -14.07 27.83
N GLU A 43 -20.22 -15.37 27.97
CA GLU A 43 -21.47 -15.96 27.49
C GLU A 43 -22.67 -15.27 28.14
N GLY A 44 -23.67 -14.92 27.33
CA GLY A 44 -24.86 -14.19 27.79
C GLY A 44 -24.68 -12.68 27.93
N GLU A 45 -23.53 -12.10 27.57
CA GLU A 45 -23.37 -10.64 27.44
C GLU A 45 -24.36 -10.07 26.41
N SER A 46 -24.85 -8.86 26.65
CA SER A 46 -25.74 -8.16 25.73
C SER A 46 -25.25 -6.73 25.53
N PHE A 47 -25.34 -6.25 24.29
CA PHE A 47 -24.93 -4.91 23.90
C PHE A 47 -26.14 -4.08 23.50
N GLN A 48 -26.17 -2.84 23.96
CA GLN A 48 -27.04 -1.82 23.40
C GLN A 48 -26.30 -1.09 22.30
N LEU A 49 -26.97 -0.94 21.17
CA LEU A 49 -26.48 -0.19 20.02
C LEU A 49 -26.90 1.27 20.14
N GLU A 50 -25.94 2.18 20.06
CA GLU A 50 -26.21 3.62 20.04
C GLU A 50 -25.63 4.24 18.76
N HIS A 51 -26.46 5.00 18.05
CA HIS A 51 -25.99 5.84 16.95
C HIS A 51 -25.58 7.21 17.50
N ILE A 52 -24.36 7.64 17.19
CA ILE A 52 -23.87 8.99 17.49
C ILE A 52 -23.51 9.71 16.19
N PRO A 53 -23.60 11.04 16.11
CA PRO A 53 -23.15 11.76 14.93
C PRO A 53 -21.68 11.46 14.61
N ALA A 54 -21.40 11.19 13.33
CA ALA A 54 -20.06 10.95 12.84
C ALA A 54 -19.24 12.25 12.83
N VAL A 55 -17.93 12.15 13.07
CA VAL A 55 -17.01 13.30 12.99
C VAL A 55 -16.82 13.69 11.51
N LYS A 56 -17.04 14.96 11.14
CA LYS A 56 -16.79 15.48 9.78
C LYS A 56 -15.27 15.65 9.54
N SER A 57 -14.76 15.00 8.49
CA SER A 57 -13.40 14.96 7.88
C SER A 57 -12.28 14.13 8.56
N GLU A 58 -11.56 13.37 7.71
CA GLU A 58 -10.27 12.63 7.85
C GLU A 58 -10.02 11.76 9.10
N SER A 59 -10.94 11.76 10.05
CA SER A 59 -10.84 11.09 11.34
C SER A 59 -12.09 10.26 11.61
N ARG A 60 -12.49 9.43 10.64
CA ARG A 60 -13.49 8.38 10.84
C ARG A 60 -12.90 7.32 11.78
N ILE A 61 -13.01 7.55 13.09
CA ILE A 61 -12.78 6.50 14.08
C ILE A 61 -14.12 5.84 14.39
N ILE A 62 -14.61 5.07 13.42
CA ILE A 62 -15.12 3.76 13.83
C ILE A 62 -13.85 2.97 14.13
N SER A 63 -13.66 2.65 15.40
CA SER A 63 -12.46 2.02 15.95
C SER A 63 -12.21 0.63 15.36
N HIS A 64 -11.74 0.55 14.12
CA HIS A 64 -11.25 -0.68 13.46
C HIS A 64 -9.71 -0.75 13.49
N SER A 65 -9.04 0.39 13.72
CA SER A 65 -7.59 0.43 13.86
C SER A 65 -7.18 0.14 15.31
N ALA A 66 -6.96 -1.13 15.60
CA ALA A 66 -6.17 -1.54 16.74
C ALA A 66 -4.69 -1.59 16.33
N LYS A 67 -3.77 -0.99 17.09
CA LYS A 67 -2.34 -1.34 16.95
C LYS A 67 -2.18 -2.85 17.14
N PRO A 68 -1.35 -3.55 16.33
CA PRO A 68 -1.23 -5.00 16.40
C PRO A 68 -0.77 -5.46 17.79
N LEU A 69 -1.42 -6.51 18.29
CA LEU A 69 -1.10 -7.18 19.56
C LEU A 69 0.36 -7.62 19.57
N LYS A 70 1.17 -7.03 20.46
CA LYS A 70 2.61 -7.32 20.53
C LYS A 70 2.91 -8.72 21.07
N ASN A 71 2.01 -9.36 21.83
CA ASN A 71 2.11 -10.75 22.32
C ASN A 71 0.78 -11.21 22.96
N GLY A 72 -0.13 -11.85 22.22
CA GLY A 72 -1.43 -12.31 22.74
C GLY A 72 -1.39 -13.66 23.49
N ARG A 73 -0.48 -13.86 24.45
CA ARG A 73 -0.39 -15.11 25.24
C ARG A 73 -0.68 -14.97 26.74
N GLY A 74 -1.03 -13.77 27.22
CA GLY A 74 -1.36 -13.52 28.64
C GLY A 74 -2.87 -13.53 28.93
N GLN A 75 -3.25 -13.51 30.20
CA GLN A 75 -4.65 -13.35 30.61
C GLN A 75 -5.17 -11.97 30.15
N GLY A 76 -6.42 -11.93 29.70
CA GLY A 76 -7.09 -10.69 29.31
C GLY A 76 -7.43 -9.82 30.52
N VAL A 77 -7.19 -8.52 30.41
CA VAL A 77 -7.51 -7.49 31.39
C VAL A 77 -8.49 -6.49 30.76
N VAL A 78 -9.58 -6.16 31.44
CA VAL A 78 -10.53 -5.11 31.04
C VAL A 78 -10.60 -4.05 32.13
N PHE A 79 -10.33 -2.80 31.78
CA PHE A 79 -10.46 -1.69 32.72
C PHE A 79 -11.21 -0.52 32.07
N TYR A 80 -11.66 0.41 32.91
CA TYR A 80 -12.61 1.43 32.50
C TYR A 80 -12.05 2.83 32.70
N ILE A 81 -12.27 3.71 31.73
CA ILE A 81 -11.87 5.12 31.83
C ILE A 81 -13.10 6.02 31.75
N LYS A 82 -13.19 7.00 32.66
CA LYS A 82 -14.19 8.05 32.55
C LYS A 82 -13.95 8.91 31.31
N PRO A 83 -14.99 9.29 30.57
CA PRO A 83 -14.85 9.98 29.29
C PRO A 83 -14.34 11.43 29.42
N LYS A 84 -14.24 11.95 30.64
CA LYS A 84 -13.70 13.28 30.95
C LYS A 84 -12.45 13.13 31.81
N GLY A 85 -11.35 13.74 31.38
CA GLY A 85 -10.12 13.83 32.15
C GLY A 85 -10.12 15.05 33.07
N GLN A 86 -9.08 15.15 33.89
CA GLN A 86 -8.83 16.27 34.79
C GLN A 86 -7.42 16.83 34.54
N GLN A 87 -7.30 18.14 34.57
CA GLN A 87 -6.03 18.85 34.60
C GLN A 87 -6.11 19.86 35.74
N LYS A 88 -5.35 19.64 36.82
CA LYS A 88 -5.56 20.34 38.10
C LYS A 88 -7.04 20.19 38.52
N SER A 89 -7.74 21.28 38.79
CA SER A 89 -9.19 21.30 39.11
C SER A 89 -10.11 21.44 37.88
N LYS A 90 -9.57 21.50 36.66
CA LYS A 90 -10.35 21.72 35.43
C LYS A 90 -10.62 20.42 34.69
N VAL A 91 -11.85 20.27 34.20
CA VAL A 91 -12.27 19.14 33.36
C VAL A 91 -11.73 19.31 31.94
N ARG A 92 -11.18 18.25 31.35
CA ARG A 92 -10.63 18.23 29.99
C ARG A 92 -11.26 17.14 29.13
N LYS A 93 -11.37 17.43 27.83
CA LYS A 93 -11.73 16.45 26.80
C LYS A 93 -10.51 15.59 26.51
N VAL A 94 -10.72 14.28 26.49
CA VAL A 94 -9.67 13.27 26.30
C VAL A 94 -10.01 12.25 25.21
N LEU A 95 -11.20 12.36 24.60
CA LEU A 95 -11.70 11.49 23.55
C LEU A 95 -11.84 12.27 22.25
N GLN A 96 -11.67 11.57 21.13
CA GLN A 96 -11.71 12.20 19.80
C GLN A 96 -13.13 12.59 19.37
N ASN A 97 -14.11 11.69 19.53
CA ASN A 97 -15.50 11.99 19.23
C ASN A 97 -16.18 12.66 20.45
N ASN A 98 -16.64 13.90 20.27
CA ASN A 98 -17.26 14.71 21.31
C ASN A 98 -18.57 14.10 21.87
N HIS A 99 -19.25 13.26 21.09
CA HIS A 99 -20.50 12.60 21.50
C HIS A 99 -20.27 11.44 22.48
N LEU A 100 -19.01 11.01 22.70
CA LEU A 100 -18.64 10.00 23.70
C LEU A 100 -18.53 10.58 25.13
N HIS A 101 -18.66 11.89 25.32
CA HIS A 101 -18.53 12.54 26.64
C HIS A 101 -19.78 12.44 27.54
N LYS A 102 -20.65 11.44 27.32
CA LYS A 102 -21.85 11.19 28.12
C LYS A 102 -21.48 10.95 29.59
N LYS A 103 -22.21 11.61 30.51
CA LYS A 103 -21.82 11.73 31.93
C LYS A 103 -21.72 10.40 32.67
N ASP A 104 -22.45 9.38 32.20
CA ASP A 104 -22.65 8.12 32.90
C ASP A 104 -22.13 6.88 32.13
N CYS A 105 -21.49 7.07 30.97
CA CYS A 105 -20.91 5.98 30.18
C CYS A 105 -19.38 5.93 30.33
N LYS A 106 -18.85 4.80 30.80
CA LYS A 106 -17.40 4.56 30.89
C LYS A 106 -16.88 4.07 29.54
N ILE A 107 -15.63 4.34 29.23
CA ILE A 107 -14.93 3.77 28.07
C ILE A 107 -14.28 2.45 28.51
N CYS A 108 -14.66 1.36 27.86
CA CYS A 108 -14.14 0.02 28.14
C CYS A 108 -12.87 -0.22 27.32
N VAL A 109 -11.73 -0.42 28.00
CA VAL A 109 -10.42 -0.65 27.39
C VAL A 109 -9.97 -2.08 27.69
N TYR A 110 -9.58 -2.83 26.66
CA TYR A 110 -9.01 -4.16 26.84
C TYR A 110 -7.48 -4.15 26.71
N ALA A 111 -6.84 -5.07 27.45
CA ALA A 111 -5.41 -5.29 27.44
C ALA A 111 -5.05 -6.73 27.77
N PHE A 112 -3.78 -7.07 27.60
CA PHE A 112 -3.22 -8.35 28.02
C PHE A 112 -2.22 -8.09 29.13
N GLU A 113 -2.09 -9.04 30.06
CA GLU A 113 -1.03 -9.00 31.06
C GLU A 113 0.35 -8.73 30.44
N ALA A 114 1.19 -8.03 31.20
CA ALA A 114 2.47 -7.45 30.82
C ALA A 114 2.44 -6.26 29.86
N GLU A 115 1.29 -5.94 29.22
CA GLU A 115 1.16 -4.71 28.45
C GLU A 115 1.17 -3.48 29.37
N THR A 116 1.67 -2.36 28.85
CA THR A 116 1.57 -1.08 29.56
C THR A 116 0.21 -0.42 29.34
N VAL A 117 -0.20 0.43 30.27
CA VAL A 117 -1.43 1.23 30.12
C VAL A 117 -1.37 2.07 28.85
N LYS A 118 -0.22 2.66 28.52
CA LYS A 118 0.00 3.45 27.30
C LYS A 118 -0.33 2.63 26.05
N GLU A 119 0.18 1.41 25.95
CA GLU A 119 -0.06 0.52 24.81
C GLU A 119 -1.54 0.17 24.67
N ALA A 120 -2.23 -0.09 25.79
CA ALA A 120 -3.66 -0.38 25.78
C ALA A 120 -4.50 0.81 25.27
N LEU A 121 -4.19 2.03 25.72
CA LEU A 121 -4.90 3.25 25.28
C LEU A 121 -4.60 3.65 23.84
N GLU A 122 -3.34 3.48 23.39
CA GLU A 122 -2.97 3.73 22.01
C GLU A 122 -3.63 2.74 21.05
N ARG A 123 -3.79 1.48 21.46
CA ARG A 123 -4.51 0.46 20.68
C ARG A 123 -6.00 0.76 20.59
N ASP A 124 -6.59 1.26 21.68
CA ASP A 124 -8.03 1.57 21.75
C ASP A 124 -8.45 2.65 20.73
N GLY A 125 -7.55 3.60 20.43
CA GLY A 125 -7.71 4.57 19.34
C GLY A 125 -8.73 5.69 19.59
N ARG A 126 -9.58 5.60 20.63
CA ARG A 126 -10.61 6.63 20.92
C ARG A 126 -10.08 7.86 21.68
N PHE A 127 -8.83 7.83 22.15
CA PHE A 127 -8.22 8.90 22.96
C PHE A 127 -7.50 9.94 22.09
N LEU A 128 -7.50 11.21 22.54
CA LEU A 128 -6.80 12.31 21.87
C LEU A 128 -5.27 12.21 22.02
N PRO A 129 -4.47 12.66 21.03
CA PRO A 129 -3.00 12.67 21.11
C PRO A 129 -2.42 13.31 22.37
N CYS A 130 -3.08 14.34 22.90
CA CYS A 130 -2.67 15.05 24.11
C CYS A 130 -2.59 14.16 25.37
N VAL A 131 -3.23 12.99 25.37
CA VAL A 131 -3.13 11.97 26.44
C VAL A 131 -1.73 11.31 26.45
N PHE A 132 -1.06 11.25 25.31
CA PHE A 132 0.22 10.56 25.13
C PHE A 132 1.42 11.52 25.12
N GLU A 133 1.18 12.79 24.80
CA GLU A 133 2.20 13.86 24.74
C GLU A 133 2.47 14.50 26.11
N ASN A 134 1.46 14.61 26.96
CA ASN A 134 1.60 15.14 28.33
C ASN A 134 1.91 14.00 29.31
N CYS A 135 2.59 14.29 30.41
CA CYS A 135 2.84 13.35 31.51
C CYS A 135 1.53 12.93 32.19
N CYS A 136 0.77 12.05 31.54
CA CYS A 136 -0.55 11.65 31.99
C CYS A 136 -0.49 10.44 32.94
N LYS A 137 -1.37 10.44 33.94
CA LYS A 137 -1.56 9.33 34.88
C LYS A 137 -3.02 8.92 34.93
N LEU A 138 -3.28 7.66 35.26
CA LEU A 138 -4.61 7.22 35.66
C LEU A 138 -4.78 7.47 37.17
N SER A 139 -5.94 7.96 37.59
CA SER A 139 -6.36 8.03 38.99
C SER A 139 -7.54 7.10 39.22
N GLU A 140 -7.37 6.11 40.09
CA GLU A 140 -8.41 5.13 40.42
C GLU A 140 -9.55 5.79 41.19
N LEU A 141 -10.79 5.56 40.76
CA LEU A 141 -11.96 6.28 41.27
C LEU A 141 -12.22 6.01 42.76
N LEU A 142 -11.99 4.79 43.23
CA LEU A 142 -12.32 4.37 44.60
C LEU A 142 -11.23 4.71 45.61
N THR A 143 -9.97 4.69 45.20
CA THR A 143 -8.80 4.78 46.10
C THR A 143 -7.99 6.06 45.91
N ALA A 144 -8.26 6.82 44.84
CA ALA A 144 -7.43 7.94 44.37
C ALA A 144 -5.97 7.57 44.09
N LYS A 145 -5.64 6.27 44.01
CA LYS A 145 -4.29 5.81 43.68
C LYS A 145 -3.97 6.14 42.24
N THR A 146 -2.76 6.66 42.01
CA THR A 146 -2.30 6.99 40.67
C THR A 146 -1.49 5.85 40.05
N VAL A 147 -1.65 5.66 38.74
CA VAL A 147 -0.95 4.67 37.92
C VAL A 147 -0.35 5.39 36.71
N GLU A 148 0.96 5.27 36.51
CA GLU A 148 1.63 5.85 35.34
C GLU A 148 1.21 5.12 34.06
N LEU A 149 1.15 5.84 32.93
CA LEU A 149 0.88 5.20 31.64
C LEU A 149 1.93 4.13 31.26
N SER A 150 3.15 4.23 31.76
CA SER A 150 4.21 3.22 31.58
C SER A 150 4.07 1.99 32.46
N SER A 151 3.12 1.99 33.42
CA SER A 151 2.89 0.85 34.32
C SER A 151 2.17 -0.28 33.61
N ARG A 152 2.34 -1.51 34.10
CA ARG A 152 1.64 -2.70 33.60
C ARG A 152 0.16 -2.72 33.96
N VAL A 153 -0.63 -3.32 33.09
CA VAL A 153 -2.09 -3.46 33.24
C VAL A 153 -2.52 -4.59 34.19
N ASP A 154 -1.61 -5.47 34.60
CA ASP A 154 -1.88 -6.74 35.31
C ASP A 154 -2.82 -6.64 36.51
N LYS A 155 -2.88 -5.47 37.17
CA LYS A 155 -3.68 -5.23 38.38
C LYS A 155 -4.83 -4.25 38.15
N LEU A 156 -5.22 -4.02 36.89
CA LEU A 156 -6.22 -3.02 36.52
C LEU A 156 -7.59 -3.62 36.21
N ASP A 157 -7.72 -4.95 36.16
CA ASP A 157 -8.95 -5.63 35.76
C ASP A 157 -10.16 -5.21 36.61
N GLY A 158 -11.27 -4.91 35.93
CA GLY A 158 -12.54 -4.44 36.51
C GLY A 158 -12.51 -3.01 37.08
N ARG A 159 -11.36 -2.34 37.14
CA ARG A 159 -11.22 -1.05 37.84
C ARG A 159 -11.57 0.15 36.97
N VAL A 160 -11.95 1.24 37.63
CA VAL A 160 -12.40 2.48 36.98
C VAL A 160 -11.44 3.62 37.28
N PHE A 161 -11.01 4.33 36.24
CA PHE A 161 -10.01 5.39 36.30
C PHE A 161 -10.48 6.69 35.67
N THR A 162 -9.84 7.79 36.08
CA THR A 162 -9.91 9.11 35.42
C THR A 162 -8.52 9.50 34.93
N LEU A 163 -8.41 10.06 33.74
CA LEU A 163 -7.15 10.57 33.20
C LEU A 163 -6.76 11.90 33.87
N LEU A 164 -5.56 11.97 34.43
CA LEU A 164 -4.95 13.18 34.98
C LEU A 164 -3.90 13.70 34.00
N LEU A 165 -4.13 14.85 33.37
CA LEU A 165 -3.16 15.53 32.52
C LEU A 165 -2.28 16.47 33.36
N ILE A 166 -0.97 16.25 33.31
CA ILE A 166 0.02 17.08 34.00
C ILE A 166 0.72 17.92 32.94
N VAL A 167 0.70 19.25 33.09
CA VAL A 167 1.48 20.16 32.23
C VAL A 167 2.77 20.52 32.98
N PRO A 168 3.94 20.44 32.34
CA PRO A 168 5.18 20.96 32.92
C PRO A 168 5.02 22.45 33.23
N ASN A 169 5.34 22.88 34.45
CA ASN A 169 5.28 24.31 34.80
C ASN A 169 6.36 25.07 34.01
N GLY A 170 5.95 26.09 33.24
CA GLY A 170 6.86 27.07 32.62
C GLY A 170 6.23 27.85 31.46
N GLU A 171 5.61 28.98 31.78
CA GLU A 171 5.47 30.23 31.00
C GLU A 171 4.84 30.24 29.57
N SER A 172 3.61 30.78 29.56
CA SER A 172 3.11 31.88 28.70
C SER A 172 3.37 31.92 27.17
N GLN A 173 2.27 31.70 26.45
CA GLN A 173 1.75 32.47 25.29
C GLN A 173 2.49 32.48 23.93
N HIS A 174 1.70 32.11 22.91
CA HIS A 174 1.74 32.54 21.50
C HIS A 174 3.05 32.37 20.70
N ARG A 175 3.11 31.39 19.79
CA ARG A 175 3.09 31.64 18.32
C ARG A 175 3.00 30.33 17.54
N SER A 176 2.38 30.45 16.37
CA SER A 176 2.20 29.49 15.30
C SER A 176 3.50 28.99 14.65
N THR A 177 3.36 27.87 13.93
CA THR A 177 4.12 27.44 12.73
C THR A 177 5.63 27.18 12.84
N GLN A 178 5.98 25.99 12.34
CA GLN A 178 7.21 25.64 11.62
C GLN A 178 8.40 25.11 12.46
N CYS A 179 8.62 23.80 12.29
CA CYS A 179 9.88 23.09 12.08
C CYS A 179 11.10 23.53 12.91
N CYS A 180 11.77 22.61 13.61
CA CYS A 180 12.73 21.72 12.95
C CYS A 180 13.57 20.89 13.95
N GLN A 181 14.18 19.85 13.39
CA GLN A 181 15.45 19.20 13.74
C GLN A 181 15.41 18.08 14.78
N GLU A 182 15.31 16.87 14.25
CA GLU A 182 15.86 15.66 14.85
C GLU A 182 17.39 15.76 14.92
N THR A 183 17.94 15.44 16.08
CA THR A 183 19.30 14.90 16.20
C THR A 183 19.19 13.49 16.77
N PRO A 184 19.86 12.48 16.17
CA PRO A 184 19.74 11.11 16.62
C PRO A 184 20.65 10.89 17.83
N THR A 185 20.08 10.63 19.00
CA THR A 185 20.84 10.11 20.13
C THR A 185 20.74 8.58 20.14
N GLU A 186 21.86 7.94 19.84
CA GLU A 186 22.11 6.52 20.03
C GLU A 186 21.85 6.12 21.49
N SER A 187 20.79 5.34 21.74
CA SER A 187 20.80 4.25 22.73
C SER A 187 19.46 3.49 22.69
N LYS A 188 19.54 2.17 22.88
CA LYS A 188 18.46 1.14 22.85
C LYS A 188 18.34 0.31 21.57
N SER A 189 19.45 -0.18 21.01
CA SER A 189 19.38 -1.26 20.01
C SER A 189 19.31 -2.67 20.64
N GLU A 190 19.73 -2.87 21.90
CA GLU A 190 19.85 -4.22 22.50
C GLU A 190 18.51 -4.92 22.74
N GLY A 191 17.50 -4.22 23.24
CA GLY A 191 16.18 -4.81 23.51
C GLY A 191 15.41 -5.18 22.25
N LEU A 192 15.54 -4.35 21.19
CA LEU A 192 14.93 -4.62 19.89
C LEU A 192 15.66 -5.77 19.17
N LEU A 193 17.00 -5.81 19.22
CA LEU A 193 17.79 -6.93 18.69
C LEU A 193 17.47 -8.25 19.41
N HIS A 194 17.29 -8.22 20.73
CA HIS A 194 16.95 -9.42 21.51
C HIS A 194 15.55 -9.95 21.16
N ALA A 195 14.56 -9.06 21.05
CA ALA A 195 13.21 -9.43 20.64
C ALA A 195 13.16 -9.97 19.20
N LEU A 196 13.90 -9.33 18.28
CA LEU A 196 14.03 -9.81 16.90
C LEU A 196 14.70 -11.18 16.84
N ARG A 197 15.79 -11.40 17.59
CA ARG A 197 16.49 -12.69 17.65
C ARG A 197 15.60 -13.81 18.22
N SER A 198 14.80 -13.52 19.23
CA SER A 198 13.89 -14.49 19.85
C SER A 198 12.71 -14.88 18.94
N GLN A 199 12.12 -13.90 18.23
CA GLN A 199 11.09 -14.21 17.22
C GLN A 199 11.67 -15.00 16.05
N PHE A 200 12.89 -14.65 15.62
CA PHE A 200 13.60 -15.37 14.58
C PHE A 200 13.84 -16.82 14.99
N GLU A 201 14.23 -17.08 16.24
CA GLU A 201 14.46 -18.44 16.75
C GLU A 201 13.19 -19.31 16.73
N GLY A 202 12.04 -18.75 17.10
CA GLY A 202 10.75 -19.46 17.02
C GLY A 202 10.33 -19.82 15.59
N LEU A 203 10.54 -18.90 14.64
CA LEU A 203 10.31 -19.11 13.20
C LEU A 203 11.24 -20.20 12.63
N ILE A 204 12.53 -20.16 13.00
CA ILE A 204 13.52 -21.16 12.62
C ILE A 204 13.12 -22.55 13.12
N GLN A 205 12.62 -22.67 14.36
CA GLN A 205 12.17 -23.96 14.91
C GLN A 205 10.95 -24.53 14.18
N GLN A 206 10.00 -23.69 13.79
CA GLN A 206 8.85 -24.10 12.98
C GLN A 206 9.27 -24.57 11.59
N LEU A 207 10.18 -23.84 10.94
CA LEU A 207 10.73 -24.20 9.63
C LEU A 207 11.50 -25.53 9.71
N LYS A 208 12.34 -25.71 10.74
CA LYS A 208 13.04 -26.97 11.02
C LYS A 208 12.10 -28.16 11.15
N LYS A 209 10.96 -27.96 11.83
CA LYS A 209 9.96 -29.01 12.03
C LYS A 209 9.21 -29.35 10.74
N ARG A 210 8.87 -28.34 9.91
CA ARG A 210 8.16 -28.52 8.64
C ARG A 210 9.01 -29.23 7.60
N GLU A 211 10.26 -28.85 7.48
CA GLU A 211 11.18 -29.30 6.42
C GLU A 211 12.13 -30.43 6.88
N GLY A 212 11.98 -30.94 8.11
CA GLY A 212 12.79 -32.06 8.63
C GLY A 212 14.27 -31.71 8.92
N ILE A 213 14.56 -30.45 9.21
CA ILE A 213 15.93 -29.90 9.27
C ILE A 213 16.42 -29.81 10.72
N ARG A 214 17.67 -30.20 10.97
CA ARG A 214 18.22 -30.24 12.35
C ARG A 214 19.10 -29.05 12.70
N ASN A 215 19.84 -28.49 11.74
CA ASN A 215 20.82 -27.44 12.01
C ASN A 215 20.43 -26.08 11.39
N PHE A 216 20.99 -25.00 11.95
CA PHE A 216 20.72 -23.64 11.50
C PHE A 216 21.33 -23.35 10.12
N SER A 217 22.45 -23.99 9.77
CA SER A 217 23.11 -23.82 8.46
C SER A 217 22.23 -24.28 7.31
N GLN A 218 21.46 -25.36 7.47
CA GLN A 218 20.47 -25.81 6.49
C GLN A 218 19.25 -24.87 6.39
N VAL A 219 18.84 -24.22 7.49
CA VAL A 219 17.75 -23.22 7.47
C VAL A 219 18.19 -21.93 6.79
N ALA A 220 19.36 -21.42 7.15
CA ALA A 220 19.98 -20.30 6.47
C ALA A 220 20.25 -20.62 5.00
N ARG A 221 20.54 -21.89 4.67
CA ARG A 221 20.63 -22.39 3.30
C ARG A 221 19.28 -22.41 2.59
N ILE A 222 18.16 -22.77 3.22
CA ILE A 222 16.83 -22.68 2.58
C ILE A 222 16.43 -21.23 2.31
N PHE A 223 16.61 -20.32 3.27
CA PHE A 223 16.35 -18.90 3.02
C PHE A 223 17.30 -18.34 1.95
N ARG A 224 18.58 -18.75 1.96
CA ARG A 224 19.53 -18.42 0.87
C ARG A 224 19.25 -19.15 -0.43
N GLU A 225 18.60 -20.30 -0.43
CA GLU A 225 18.26 -21.05 -1.64
C GLU A 225 16.98 -20.47 -2.23
N GLU A 226 16.00 -20.00 -1.44
CA GLU A 226 14.80 -19.32 -1.94
C GLU A 226 15.12 -17.89 -2.43
N TYR A 227 15.88 -17.12 -1.65
CA TYR A 227 16.37 -15.80 -2.07
C TYR A 227 17.45 -15.92 -3.15
N GLY A 228 18.29 -16.96 -3.05
CA GLY A 228 19.32 -17.32 -4.02
C GLY A 228 18.72 -17.74 -5.35
N LYS A 229 17.74 -18.64 -5.40
CA LYS A 229 17.10 -19.09 -6.66
C LYS A 229 16.52 -17.93 -7.48
N ASN A 230 15.94 -16.90 -6.83
CA ASN A 230 15.44 -15.71 -7.51
C ASN A 230 16.56 -14.78 -8.01
N THR A 231 17.68 -14.70 -7.28
CA THR A 231 18.84 -13.86 -7.65
C THR A 231 19.86 -14.58 -8.53
N GLU A 232 19.86 -15.91 -8.54
CA GLU A 232 20.75 -16.79 -9.30
C GLU A 232 20.51 -16.63 -10.80
N ILE A 233 19.25 -16.39 -11.19
CA ILE A 233 18.85 -16.13 -12.58
C ILE A 233 19.61 -14.93 -13.17
N PHE A 234 19.96 -13.92 -12.37
CA PHE A 234 20.71 -12.73 -12.79
C PHE A 234 22.06 -12.56 -12.06
N SER A 235 22.55 -13.64 -11.44
CA SER A 235 23.82 -13.62 -10.68
C SER A 235 25.06 -13.57 -11.56
N GLU A 236 24.93 -14.02 -12.80
CA GLU A 236 26.01 -13.99 -13.77
C GLU A 236 26.30 -12.55 -14.18
N VAL A 237 27.59 -12.16 -14.15
CA VAL A 237 28.03 -10.78 -14.44
C VAL A 237 27.54 -10.31 -15.81
N TRP A 238 27.57 -11.18 -16.82
CA TRP A 238 27.10 -10.83 -18.16
C TRP A 238 25.62 -10.43 -18.19
N LYS A 239 24.77 -11.00 -17.33
CA LYS A 239 23.36 -10.62 -17.24
C LYS A 239 23.19 -9.24 -16.62
N SER A 240 24.06 -8.86 -15.69
CA SER A 240 24.08 -7.49 -15.16
C SER A 240 24.49 -6.49 -16.25
N MET A 241 25.48 -6.82 -17.09
CA MET A 241 25.88 -5.98 -18.22
C MET A 241 24.78 -5.88 -19.28
N MET A 242 24.11 -7.00 -19.59
CA MET A 242 22.97 -7.03 -20.49
C MET A 242 21.83 -6.15 -19.97
N LEU A 243 21.48 -6.24 -18.68
CA LEU A 243 20.44 -5.41 -18.09
C LEU A 243 20.82 -3.92 -18.07
N ASP A 244 22.11 -3.60 -17.91
CA ASP A 244 22.61 -2.24 -18.00
C ASP A 244 22.37 -1.66 -19.41
N GLU A 245 22.72 -2.41 -20.45
CA GLU A 245 22.46 -2.04 -21.86
C GLU A 245 20.96 -1.86 -22.14
N LEU A 246 20.11 -2.79 -21.67
CA LEU A 246 18.66 -2.69 -21.81
C LEU A 246 18.08 -1.49 -21.05
N SER A 247 18.70 -1.11 -19.93
CA SER A 247 18.25 0.02 -19.12
C SER A 247 18.41 1.38 -19.82
N CYS A 248 19.31 1.47 -20.81
CA CYS A 248 19.50 2.69 -21.61
C CYS A 248 18.25 3.07 -22.40
N SER A 249 17.41 2.09 -22.75
CA SER A 249 16.13 2.30 -23.44
C SER A 249 14.99 2.75 -22.53
N VAL A 250 15.19 2.73 -21.21
CA VAL A 250 14.13 3.01 -20.23
C VAL A 250 14.19 4.47 -19.80
N CYS A 251 13.05 5.16 -19.90
CA CYS A 251 12.92 6.56 -19.53
C CYS A 251 11.91 6.79 -18.41
N GLN A 252 12.09 7.91 -17.72
CA GLN A 252 11.07 8.49 -16.86
C GLN A 252 10.23 9.48 -17.65
N ILE A 253 8.92 9.45 -17.44
CA ILE A 253 7.95 10.33 -18.08
C ILE A 253 7.57 11.46 -17.12
N PHE A 254 7.57 12.68 -17.66
CA PHE A 254 7.17 13.88 -16.96
C PHE A 254 6.00 14.56 -17.67
N ILE A 255 4.97 14.89 -16.90
CA ILE A 255 3.88 15.78 -17.33
C ILE A 255 4.03 17.08 -16.57
N GLU A 256 4.21 18.20 -17.28
CA GLU A 256 4.44 19.52 -16.67
C GLU A 256 5.55 19.49 -15.58
N LYS A 257 6.65 18.77 -15.84
CA LYS A 257 7.79 18.57 -14.92
C LYS A 257 7.49 17.72 -13.67
N SER A 258 6.30 17.14 -13.55
CA SER A 258 5.99 16.18 -12.50
C SER A 258 6.30 14.76 -12.97
N PRO A 259 7.08 13.96 -12.24
CA PRO A 259 7.32 12.57 -12.61
C PRO A 259 6.01 11.79 -12.49
N THR A 260 5.55 11.18 -13.58
CA THR A 260 4.22 10.56 -13.65
C THR A 260 4.29 9.06 -13.92
N GLY A 261 5.33 8.59 -14.60
CA GLY A 261 5.45 7.17 -14.94
C GLY A 261 6.80 6.82 -15.53
N THR A 262 6.87 5.59 -16.03
CA THR A 262 7.99 5.03 -16.78
C THR A 262 7.57 4.81 -18.23
N GLY A 263 8.52 4.86 -19.16
CA GLY A 263 8.32 4.38 -20.52
C GLY A 263 9.61 3.77 -21.05
N PHE A 264 9.57 3.27 -22.28
CA PHE A 264 10.76 2.78 -22.94
C PHE A 264 10.71 2.96 -24.45
N CYS A 265 11.89 3.13 -25.05
CA CYS A 265 12.03 3.19 -26.50
C CYS A 265 11.75 1.82 -27.12
N LEU A 266 10.59 1.71 -27.79
CA LEU A 266 10.15 0.46 -28.40
C LEU A 266 10.88 0.26 -29.73
N PHE A 267 10.73 1.20 -30.66
CA PHE A 267 11.42 1.25 -31.96
C PHE A 267 11.57 2.71 -32.41
N ASP A 268 12.61 2.99 -33.21
CA ASP A 268 12.92 4.32 -33.72
C ASP A 268 12.84 5.42 -32.64
N CYS A 269 11.96 6.41 -32.80
CA CYS A 269 11.70 7.48 -31.85
C CYS A 269 10.43 7.27 -30.99
N PHE A 270 9.87 6.06 -30.99
CA PHE A 270 8.60 5.75 -30.33
C PHE A 270 8.78 5.19 -28.91
N ILE A 271 8.10 5.83 -27.96
CA ILE A 271 8.11 5.47 -26.54
C ILE A 271 6.79 4.78 -26.20
N LEU A 272 6.88 3.56 -25.68
CA LEU A 272 5.73 2.84 -25.14
C LEU A 272 5.62 3.12 -23.64
N THR A 273 4.41 3.39 -23.17
CA THR A 273 4.04 3.53 -21.75
C THR A 273 2.60 3.09 -21.53
N ASN A 274 2.13 3.10 -20.28
CA ASN A 274 0.71 2.83 -20.00
C ASN A 274 -0.19 4.00 -20.41
N ALA A 275 -1.41 3.69 -20.84
CA ALA A 275 -2.41 4.69 -21.19
C ALA A 275 -2.73 5.60 -20.01
N HIS A 276 -2.94 5.03 -18.82
CA HIS A 276 -3.30 5.79 -17.62
C HIS A 276 -2.23 6.81 -17.18
N VAL A 277 -0.99 6.69 -17.64
CA VAL A 277 0.08 7.67 -17.36
C VAL A 277 -0.24 9.02 -18.01
N VAL A 278 -0.83 9.01 -19.21
CA VAL A 278 -1.14 10.21 -20.01
C VAL A 278 -2.63 10.46 -20.21
N GLU A 279 -3.48 9.54 -19.79
CA GLU A 279 -4.93 9.59 -20.03
C GLU A 279 -5.60 10.86 -19.51
N ASN A 280 -5.19 11.34 -18.33
CA ASN A 280 -5.75 12.56 -17.73
C ASN A 280 -5.49 13.84 -18.53
N ILE A 281 -4.59 13.78 -19.52
CA ILE A 281 -4.24 14.90 -20.39
C ILE A 281 -4.57 14.61 -21.86
N LEU A 282 -5.16 13.46 -22.16
CA LEU A 282 -5.53 13.06 -23.51
C LEU A 282 -6.90 13.62 -23.87
N TYR A 283 -7.03 14.20 -25.05
CA TYR A 283 -8.30 14.48 -25.69
C TYR A 283 -8.66 13.29 -26.61
N PRO A 284 -9.57 12.38 -26.19
CA PRO A 284 -9.69 11.06 -26.81
C PRO A 284 -10.09 11.10 -28.29
N GLN A 285 -10.93 12.07 -28.68
CA GLN A 285 -11.42 12.16 -30.06
C GLN A 285 -10.34 12.47 -31.09
N SER A 286 -9.29 13.22 -30.70
CA SER A 286 -8.22 13.62 -31.61
C SER A 286 -6.88 12.99 -31.28
N MET A 287 -6.82 12.15 -30.24
CA MET A 287 -5.58 11.53 -29.78
C MET A 287 -4.48 12.55 -29.44
N LYS A 288 -4.88 13.78 -29.07
CA LYS A 288 -3.98 14.89 -28.73
C LYS A 288 -3.81 15.06 -27.24
N LEU A 289 -2.56 15.21 -26.82
CA LEU A 289 -2.15 15.57 -25.48
C LEU A 289 -2.32 17.08 -25.26
N LEU A 290 -3.11 17.43 -24.26
CA LEU A 290 -3.41 18.81 -23.86
C LEU A 290 -2.28 19.47 -23.08
N LYS A 291 -1.32 18.68 -22.59
CA LYS A 291 -0.17 19.13 -21.80
C LYS A 291 1.13 18.59 -22.38
N LYS A 292 2.22 19.33 -22.13
CA LYS A 292 3.56 18.93 -22.59
C LYS A 292 4.01 17.68 -21.82
N VAL A 293 4.37 16.66 -22.58
CA VAL A 293 5.05 15.46 -22.10
C VAL A 293 6.53 15.53 -22.48
N THR A 294 7.38 15.16 -21.54
CA THR A 294 8.83 15.08 -21.73
C THR A 294 9.37 13.82 -21.09
N VAL A 295 10.49 13.31 -21.60
CA VAL A 295 11.13 12.10 -21.08
C VAL A 295 12.61 12.31 -20.79
N THR A 296 13.18 11.50 -19.92
CA THR A 296 14.63 11.38 -19.75
C THR A 296 15.05 9.93 -19.56
N PHE A 297 16.15 9.54 -20.21
CA PHE A 297 16.75 8.20 -20.07
C PHE A 297 17.82 8.12 -18.98
N GLN A 298 18.29 9.26 -18.47
CA GLN A 298 19.53 9.35 -17.69
C GLN A 298 19.31 9.73 -16.22
N HIS A 299 18.09 9.56 -15.69
CA HIS A 299 17.82 9.78 -14.27
C HIS A 299 18.33 8.64 -13.39
N LEU A 300 19.65 8.53 -13.31
CA LEU A 300 20.39 7.53 -12.54
C LEU A 300 20.75 8.05 -11.13
N GLU A 301 20.86 9.38 -10.97
CA GLU A 301 21.26 10.04 -9.73
C GLU A 301 20.28 11.15 -9.33
N ALA A 302 20.06 11.29 -8.02
CA ALA A 302 19.16 12.30 -7.47
C ALA A 302 19.68 13.72 -7.77
N GLY A 303 18.82 14.58 -8.30
CA GLY A 303 19.18 15.95 -8.70
C GLY A 303 19.84 16.07 -10.08
N CYS A 304 20.10 14.95 -10.76
CA CYS A 304 20.67 14.91 -12.10
C CYS A 304 19.71 14.17 -13.05
N PRO A 305 18.64 14.83 -13.54
CA PRO A 305 17.69 14.18 -14.44
C PRO A 305 18.26 13.89 -15.83
N GLY A 306 19.46 14.36 -16.17
CA GLY A 306 20.05 14.17 -17.49
C GLY A 306 19.34 14.99 -18.59
N GLU A 307 19.58 14.64 -19.84
CA GLU A 307 18.95 15.30 -20.98
C GLU A 307 17.42 15.06 -21.02
N ILE A 308 16.65 16.13 -21.20
CA ILE A 308 15.19 16.09 -21.27
C ILE A 308 14.76 16.22 -22.72
N LEU A 309 14.05 15.22 -23.23
CA LEU A 309 13.55 15.17 -24.59
C LEU A 309 12.04 15.46 -24.61
N GLY A 310 11.58 16.24 -25.60
CA GLY A 310 10.16 16.49 -25.81
C GLY A 310 9.51 15.42 -26.67
N THR A 311 8.22 15.15 -26.42
CA THR A 311 7.39 14.33 -27.30
C THR A 311 6.51 15.20 -28.20
N LYS A 312 6.05 14.63 -29.32
CA LYS A 312 4.93 15.20 -30.07
C LYS A 312 3.65 15.16 -29.23
N SER A 313 2.69 15.99 -29.61
CA SER A 313 1.39 16.08 -28.91
C SER A 313 0.39 15.03 -29.38
N GLU A 314 0.55 14.47 -30.57
CA GLU A 314 -0.34 13.44 -31.11
C GLU A 314 0.19 12.05 -30.76
N LEU A 315 -0.70 11.17 -30.30
CA LEU A 315 -0.39 9.77 -30.05
C LEU A 315 -0.49 8.98 -31.35
N LEU A 316 0.48 8.09 -31.61
CA LEU A 316 0.43 7.21 -32.77
C LEU A 316 -0.58 6.06 -32.56
N ALA A 317 -0.63 5.54 -31.33
CA ALA A 317 -1.55 4.47 -30.94
C ALA A 317 -1.90 4.58 -29.46
N TYR A 318 -3.11 4.14 -29.10
CA TYR A 318 -3.62 4.14 -27.73
C TYR A 318 -4.69 3.07 -27.57
N ASP A 319 -4.70 2.42 -26.43
CA ASP A 319 -5.77 1.50 -26.06
C ASP A 319 -5.96 1.56 -24.55
N ARG A 320 -7.19 1.86 -24.10
CA ARG A 320 -7.53 1.92 -22.68
C ARG A 320 -7.63 0.53 -22.05
N ASP A 321 -8.10 -0.46 -22.80
CA ASP A 321 -8.37 -1.81 -22.28
C ASP A 321 -7.08 -2.61 -22.13
N LEU A 322 -6.14 -2.45 -23.07
CA LEU A 322 -4.76 -2.96 -22.95
C LEU A 322 -3.84 -2.00 -22.19
N ASP A 323 -4.36 -0.83 -21.82
CA ASP A 323 -3.70 0.22 -21.05
C ASP A 323 -2.33 0.61 -21.61
N TYR A 324 -2.25 0.96 -22.90
CA TYR A 324 -1.00 1.46 -23.50
C TYR A 324 -1.19 2.77 -24.27
N SER A 325 -0.09 3.51 -24.37
CA SER A 325 0.05 4.70 -25.21
C SER A 325 1.39 4.69 -25.92
N LEU A 326 1.38 5.01 -27.21
CA LEU A 326 2.57 5.10 -28.05
C LEU A 326 2.85 6.58 -28.36
N LEU A 327 3.87 7.11 -27.69
CA LEU A 327 4.35 8.49 -27.83
C LEU A 327 5.45 8.53 -28.90
N GLU A 328 5.61 9.68 -29.55
CA GLU A 328 6.71 9.93 -30.50
C GLU A 328 7.61 11.04 -29.97
N LEU A 329 8.93 10.87 -30.03
CA LEU A 329 9.89 11.93 -29.70
C LEU A 329 9.92 13.01 -30.79
N GLN A 330 10.29 14.24 -30.42
CA GLN A 330 10.44 15.34 -31.39
C GLN A 330 11.77 15.32 -32.16
N SER A 331 12.77 14.57 -31.67
CA SER A 331 14.12 14.51 -32.23
C SER A 331 14.52 13.07 -32.48
N ASP A 332 15.08 12.81 -33.66
CA ASP A 332 15.60 11.50 -34.07
C ASP A 332 17.12 11.38 -33.86
N THR A 333 17.74 12.41 -33.30
CA THR A 333 19.19 12.44 -33.02
C THR A 333 19.47 12.04 -31.58
N GLY A 334 20.47 11.18 -31.36
CA GLY A 334 20.85 10.72 -30.02
C GLY A 334 19.87 9.75 -29.36
N LEU A 335 19.06 9.04 -30.15
CA LEU A 335 18.08 8.08 -29.64
C LEU A 335 18.75 6.93 -28.86
N PRO A 336 18.12 6.46 -27.77
CA PRO A 336 18.60 5.30 -27.02
C PRO A 336 18.44 4.01 -27.85
N SER A 337 19.05 2.93 -27.37
CA SER A 337 18.81 1.59 -27.91
C SER A 337 17.31 1.24 -27.93
N GLN A 338 16.87 0.50 -28.95
CA GLN A 338 15.48 0.08 -29.08
C GLN A 338 15.27 -1.34 -28.54
N LEU A 339 14.09 -1.60 -27.95
CA LEU A 339 13.82 -2.90 -27.32
C LEU A 339 13.04 -3.89 -28.19
N LEU A 340 12.37 -3.45 -29.26
CA LEU A 340 11.54 -4.33 -30.09
C LEU A 340 12.33 -5.50 -30.70
N GLY A 341 13.60 -5.29 -31.06
CA GLY A 341 14.49 -6.35 -31.57
C GLY A 341 14.82 -7.46 -30.55
N LYS A 342 14.47 -7.26 -29.28
CA LYS A 342 14.61 -8.25 -28.20
C LYS A 342 13.26 -8.87 -27.80
N PHE A 343 12.24 -8.79 -28.66
CA PHE A 343 10.92 -9.34 -28.37
C PHE A 343 10.96 -10.84 -27.99
N GLY A 344 10.15 -11.22 -26.99
CA GLY A 344 10.04 -12.60 -26.52
C GLY A 344 8.60 -12.99 -26.20
N SER A 345 8.35 -14.30 -26.15
CA SER A 345 7.08 -14.87 -25.71
C SER A 345 6.88 -14.69 -24.20
N LEU A 346 5.63 -14.48 -23.77
CA LEU A 346 5.26 -14.38 -22.37
C LEU A 346 5.71 -15.63 -21.58
N PRO A 347 6.56 -15.51 -20.54
CA PRO A 347 7.04 -16.65 -19.79
C PRO A 347 5.94 -17.20 -18.89
N LYS A 348 5.75 -18.53 -18.88
CA LYS A 348 4.79 -19.19 -17.98
C LYS A 348 5.30 -19.31 -16.55
N ARG A 349 6.63 -19.30 -16.37
CA ARG A 349 7.34 -19.48 -15.11
C ARG A 349 8.74 -18.90 -15.19
N GLY A 350 9.41 -18.80 -14.05
CA GLY A 350 10.81 -18.38 -13.95
C GLY A 350 10.95 -16.91 -13.56
N GLY A 351 12.20 -16.44 -13.57
CA GLY A 351 12.55 -15.09 -13.18
C GLY A 351 12.37 -14.08 -14.31
N ILE A 352 11.97 -12.88 -13.91
CA ILE A 352 11.84 -11.70 -14.75
C ILE A 352 12.58 -10.53 -14.10
N CYS A 353 12.84 -9.50 -14.89
CA CYS A 353 13.43 -8.26 -14.44
C CYS A 353 12.57 -7.09 -14.92
N ILE A 354 12.19 -6.21 -14.00
CA ILE A 354 11.46 -4.97 -14.28
C ILE A 354 12.45 -3.83 -14.11
N ILE A 355 12.54 -2.92 -15.07
CA ILE A 355 13.41 -1.74 -15.01
C ILE A 355 12.56 -0.49 -15.15
N GLY A 356 12.68 0.47 -14.23
CA GLY A 356 11.84 1.66 -14.25
C GLY A 356 12.08 2.63 -13.12
N HIS A 357 11.13 3.54 -12.92
CA HIS A 357 11.23 4.68 -11.99
C HIS A 357 10.17 4.60 -10.86
N PRO A 358 10.27 3.61 -9.96
CA PRO A 358 9.33 3.50 -8.85
C PRO A 358 9.38 4.75 -7.94
N ASP A 359 8.22 5.15 -7.45
CA ASP A 359 7.91 6.37 -6.71
C ASP A 359 8.29 7.67 -7.46
N GLY A 360 8.48 7.61 -8.78
CA GLY A 360 9.01 8.72 -9.56
C GLY A 360 10.47 9.05 -9.21
N GLY A 361 11.19 8.13 -8.58
CA GLY A 361 12.58 8.31 -8.18
C GLY A 361 13.59 7.92 -9.25
N ILE A 362 14.83 7.72 -8.79
CA ILE A 362 15.93 7.21 -9.63
C ILE A 362 15.57 5.85 -10.25
N LYS A 363 16.13 5.59 -11.43
CA LYS A 363 15.95 4.31 -12.13
C LYS A 363 16.40 3.15 -11.24
N LYS A 364 15.57 2.11 -11.14
CA LYS A 364 15.86 0.88 -10.41
C LYS A 364 15.56 -0.33 -11.28
N LYS A 365 16.07 -1.48 -10.85
CA LYS A 365 15.64 -2.78 -11.34
C LYS A 365 15.10 -3.64 -10.20
N ASP A 366 14.08 -4.44 -10.47
CA ASP A 366 13.59 -5.47 -9.57
C ASP A 366 13.62 -6.83 -10.27
N ILE A 367 14.22 -7.81 -9.60
CA ILE A 367 14.32 -9.18 -10.08
C ILE A 367 13.33 -10.00 -9.26
N CYS A 368 12.27 -10.46 -9.92
CA CYS A 368 11.19 -11.18 -9.28
C CYS A 368 10.80 -12.42 -10.09
N SER A 369 9.96 -13.26 -9.51
CA SER A 369 9.53 -14.53 -10.12
C SER A 369 8.07 -14.43 -10.53
N VAL A 370 7.78 -15.01 -11.69
CA VAL A 370 6.42 -15.16 -12.20
C VAL A 370 5.61 -16.02 -11.23
N ILE A 371 4.45 -15.50 -10.82
CA ILE A 371 3.39 -16.27 -10.17
C ILE A 371 2.63 -16.99 -11.29
N GLU A 372 2.69 -18.32 -11.31
CA GLU A 372 2.07 -19.12 -12.37
C GLU A 372 0.54 -19.00 -12.34
N LEU A 373 -0.11 -19.18 -13.49
CA LEU A 373 -1.55 -18.97 -13.66
C LEU A 373 -2.39 -19.75 -12.64
N ASN A 374 -2.05 -21.02 -12.41
CA ASN A 374 -2.70 -21.92 -11.44
C ASN A 374 -2.40 -21.55 -9.97
N GLU A 375 -1.37 -20.75 -9.71
CA GLU A 375 -0.95 -20.33 -8.36
C GLU A 375 -1.50 -18.96 -7.96
N ARG A 376 -1.94 -18.13 -8.92
CA ARG A 376 -2.43 -16.75 -8.67
C ARG A 376 -3.43 -16.68 -7.53
N LYS A 377 -4.45 -17.54 -7.55
CA LYS A 377 -5.49 -17.57 -6.52
C LYS A 377 -4.93 -17.89 -5.14
N ALA A 378 -4.04 -18.89 -5.07
CA ALA A 378 -3.39 -19.28 -3.83
C ALA A 378 -2.49 -18.15 -3.31
N ALA A 379 -1.68 -17.54 -4.19
CA ALA A 379 -0.80 -16.43 -3.85
C ALA A 379 -1.57 -15.22 -3.31
N SER A 380 -2.64 -14.79 -3.99
CA SER A 380 -3.51 -13.71 -3.54
C SER A 380 -4.19 -14.04 -2.20
N SER A 381 -4.78 -15.23 -2.08
CA SER A 381 -5.46 -15.68 -0.85
C SER A 381 -4.49 -15.73 0.33
N ASP A 382 -3.31 -16.31 0.13
CA ASP A 382 -2.25 -16.38 1.14
C ASP A 382 -1.80 -14.99 1.57
N HIS A 383 -1.63 -14.07 0.62
CA HIS A 383 -1.26 -12.69 0.93
C HIS A 383 -2.37 -11.99 1.71
N ILE A 384 -3.63 -12.17 1.32
CA ILE A 384 -4.79 -11.61 2.03
C ILE A 384 -4.86 -12.15 3.46
N VAL A 385 -4.70 -13.46 3.66
CA VAL A 385 -4.74 -14.06 5.00
C VAL A 385 -3.59 -13.56 5.87
N ARG A 386 -2.36 -13.53 5.34
CA ARG A 386 -1.16 -13.05 6.07
C ARG A 386 -1.24 -11.56 6.40
N ASN A 387 -1.89 -10.77 5.55
CA ASN A 387 -2.01 -9.32 5.68
C ASN A 387 -3.43 -8.88 6.05
N SER A 388 -4.28 -9.79 6.52
CA SER A 388 -5.69 -9.55 6.87
C SER A 388 -5.85 -8.37 7.83
N ARG A 389 -4.93 -8.25 8.81
CA ARG A 389 -4.84 -7.11 9.74
C ARG A 389 -4.65 -5.72 9.11
N TYR A 390 -4.18 -5.66 7.85
CA TYR A 390 -3.97 -4.43 7.08
C TYR A 390 -5.04 -4.23 6.03
N LEU A 391 -5.53 -5.31 5.44
CA LEU A 391 -6.55 -5.29 4.39
C LEU A 391 -7.97 -5.08 4.93
N GLN A 392 -8.26 -5.49 6.18
CA GLN A 392 -9.52 -5.20 6.88
C GLN A 392 -9.76 -3.71 7.20
N ILE A 393 -8.76 -2.84 6.95
CA ILE A 393 -8.88 -1.38 7.09
C ILE A 393 -9.48 -0.76 5.83
N PHE A 394 -9.38 -1.44 4.69
CA PHE A 394 -10.15 -1.14 3.50
C PHE A 394 -11.53 -1.78 3.70
N ASN A 395 -12.60 -1.00 3.58
CA ASN A 395 -13.98 -1.48 3.61
C ASN A 395 -14.09 -2.84 2.89
N ASN A 396 -14.93 -3.76 3.36
CA ASN A 396 -15.21 -5.01 2.64
C ASN A 396 -15.64 -4.76 1.18
N SER A 397 -16.14 -3.56 0.85
CA SER A 397 -16.38 -3.13 -0.53
C SER A 397 -15.13 -3.09 -1.41
N TYR A 398 -13.92 -2.83 -0.89
CA TYR A 398 -12.67 -2.82 -1.68
C TYR A 398 -12.23 -4.24 -2.06
N LEU A 399 -12.45 -5.24 -1.19
CA LEU A 399 -12.18 -6.64 -1.50
C LEU A 399 -13.31 -7.29 -2.33
N GLU A 400 -14.55 -6.79 -2.22
CA GLU A 400 -15.65 -7.15 -3.11
C GLU A 400 -15.56 -6.47 -4.50
N GLU A 401 -14.94 -5.27 -4.59
CA GLU A 401 -14.64 -4.56 -5.85
C GLU A 401 -13.37 -5.06 -6.56
N ILE A 402 -12.40 -5.64 -5.83
CA ILE A 402 -11.27 -6.31 -6.45
C ILE A 402 -11.77 -7.63 -7.06
N ASN A 403 -12.22 -7.55 -8.29
CA ASN A 403 -12.61 -8.69 -9.11
C ASN A 403 -11.37 -9.52 -9.50
N PHE A 404 -10.77 -10.25 -8.54
CA PHE A 404 -9.63 -11.15 -8.78
C PHE A 404 -9.93 -12.19 -9.87
N THR A 405 -11.20 -12.52 -10.09
CA THR A 405 -11.58 -13.53 -11.09
C THR A 405 -11.16 -13.15 -12.52
N ALA A 406 -11.10 -11.86 -12.82
CA ALA A 406 -10.64 -11.36 -14.11
C ALA A 406 -9.15 -11.66 -14.32
N LEU A 407 -8.30 -11.48 -13.29
CA LEU A 407 -6.86 -11.78 -13.38
C LEU A 407 -6.54 -13.26 -13.22
N GLU A 408 -7.34 -14.03 -12.46
CA GLU A 408 -7.10 -15.44 -12.18
C GLU A 408 -6.97 -16.30 -13.45
N ASN A 409 -7.74 -15.97 -14.50
CA ASN A 409 -7.77 -16.74 -15.75
C ASN A 409 -7.18 -16.01 -16.96
N ASP A 410 -6.64 -14.79 -16.78
CA ASP A 410 -6.11 -13.97 -17.87
C ASP A 410 -4.75 -14.49 -18.34
N GLN A 411 -4.70 -15.03 -19.56
CA GLN A 411 -3.47 -15.57 -20.17
C GLN A 411 -2.60 -14.50 -20.82
N GLU A 412 -3.13 -13.29 -21.04
CA GLU A 412 -2.42 -12.15 -21.62
C GLU A 412 -1.76 -11.27 -20.54
N LYS A 413 -1.95 -11.59 -19.26
CA LYS A 413 -1.29 -10.91 -18.15
C LYS A 413 -0.24 -11.80 -17.51
N LEU A 414 0.93 -11.23 -17.23
CA LEU A 414 1.94 -11.81 -16.37
C LEU A 414 1.73 -11.31 -14.94
N THR A 415 1.89 -12.18 -13.94
CA THR A 415 1.69 -11.80 -12.54
C THR A 415 2.92 -12.11 -11.69
N TYR A 416 3.19 -11.28 -10.69
CA TYR A 416 4.38 -11.41 -9.85
C TYR A 416 4.23 -10.58 -8.56
N ASN A 417 5.17 -10.79 -7.63
CA ASN A 417 5.36 -9.91 -6.47
C ASN A 417 6.54 -8.98 -6.75
N THR A 418 6.34 -7.66 -6.67
CA THR A 418 7.40 -6.66 -6.87
C THR A 418 7.29 -5.56 -5.81
N CYS A 419 8.36 -4.79 -5.65
CA CYS A 419 8.35 -3.53 -4.91
C CYS A 419 8.15 -2.28 -5.81
N PHE A 420 7.88 -2.49 -7.09
CA PHE A 420 7.58 -1.43 -8.06
C PHE A 420 6.08 -1.13 -8.00
N PHE A 421 5.73 0.08 -7.53
CA PHE A 421 4.36 0.53 -7.35
C PHE A 421 4.13 1.86 -8.10
N ASP A 422 3.71 2.93 -7.42
CA ASP A 422 3.50 4.25 -8.00
C ASP A 422 4.72 4.69 -8.85
N GLY A 423 4.50 5.32 -10.00
CA GLY A 423 5.56 5.79 -10.90
C GLY A 423 6.26 4.71 -11.74
N SER A 424 6.08 3.42 -11.43
CA SER A 424 6.67 2.32 -12.21
C SER A 424 5.79 1.84 -13.37
N SER A 425 4.55 2.32 -13.49
CA SER A 425 3.69 2.07 -14.66
C SER A 425 4.41 2.41 -15.96
N GLY A 426 4.36 1.50 -16.92
CA GLY A 426 5.01 1.60 -18.23
C GLY A 426 6.43 1.05 -18.25
N SER A 427 6.89 0.41 -17.17
CA SER A 427 8.20 -0.24 -17.12
C SER A 427 8.25 -1.47 -18.03
N PRO A 428 9.31 -1.66 -18.84
CA PRO A 428 9.51 -2.91 -19.55
C PRO A 428 9.79 -4.08 -18.60
N VAL A 429 9.26 -5.24 -18.96
CA VAL A 429 9.50 -6.52 -18.26
C VAL A 429 10.31 -7.43 -19.17
N PHE A 430 11.47 -7.87 -18.67
CA PHE A 430 12.39 -8.77 -19.36
C PHE A 430 12.37 -10.17 -18.75
N ASP A 431 12.49 -11.19 -19.58
CA ASP A 431 12.73 -12.56 -19.09
C ASP A 431 14.20 -12.81 -18.73
N GLY A 432 14.50 -14.02 -18.25
CA GLY A 432 15.88 -14.42 -17.89
C GLY A 432 16.90 -14.42 -19.02
N TYR A 433 16.48 -14.23 -20.27
CA TYR A 433 17.34 -14.09 -21.46
C TYR A 433 17.45 -12.64 -21.94
N GLY A 434 16.89 -11.67 -21.20
CA GLY A 434 16.87 -10.26 -21.58
C GLY A 434 15.91 -9.96 -22.73
N ARG A 435 14.93 -10.85 -23.00
CA ARG A 435 13.91 -10.59 -24.00
C ARG A 435 12.78 -9.76 -23.39
N LEU A 436 12.31 -8.74 -24.11
CA LEU A 436 11.18 -7.92 -23.71
C LEU A 436 9.87 -8.70 -23.93
N VAL A 437 9.13 -8.96 -22.86
CA VAL A 437 7.96 -9.88 -22.88
C VAL A 437 6.64 -9.22 -22.50
N ALA A 438 6.67 -8.17 -21.68
CA ALA A 438 5.49 -7.49 -21.17
C ALA A 438 5.80 -6.06 -20.73
N MET A 439 4.76 -5.29 -20.43
CA MET A 439 4.85 -3.95 -19.83
C MET A 439 4.16 -3.95 -18.47
N HIS A 440 4.90 -3.60 -17.42
CA HIS A 440 4.35 -3.49 -16.06
C HIS A 440 3.27 -2.42 -16.05
N THR A 441 2.08 -2.80 -15.57
CA THR A 441 0.85 -2.03 -15.75
C THR A 441 0.24 -1.60 -14.42
N GLY A 442 0.19 -2.50 -13.44
CA GLY A 442 -0.25 -2.13 -12.10
C GLY A 442 -0.56 -3.35 -11.25
N GLY A 443 -1.31 -3.15 -10.18
CA GLY A 443 -1.67 -4.21 -9.28
C GLY A 443 -2.61 -3.78 -8.18
N TYR A 444 -2.88 -4.71 -7.28
CA TYR A 444 -3.85 -4.53 -6.21
C TYR A 444 -3.17 -3.97 -4.97
N SER A 445 -2.76 -2.70 -5.12
CA SER A 445 -2.00 -1.99 -4.10
C SER A 445 -2.88 -1.54 -2.92
N TYR A 446 -2.27 -1.50 -1.75
CA TYR A 446 -2.87 -1.00 -0.52
C TYR A 446 -1.78 -0.37 0.35
N ARG A 447 -2.15 0.59 1.19
CA ARG A 447 -1.24 1.19 2.17
C ARG A 447 -1.44 0.53 3.53
N THR A 448 -0.35 0.14 4.16
CA THR A 448 -0.38 -0.30 5.55
C THR A 448 -0.64 0.90 6.49
N PRO A 449 -1.00 0.66 7.76
CA PRO A 449 -1.15 1.74 8.75
C PRO A 449 0.10 2.59 8.96
N SER A 450 1.28 2.07 8.64
CA SER A 450 2.54 2.83 8.71
C SER A 450 2.77 3.70 7.47
N GLY A 451 1.78 3.81 6.57
CA GLY A 451 1.89 4.52 5.29
C GLY A 451 2.67 3.79 4.21
N LYS A 452 3.17 2.56 4.48
CA LYS A 452 3.97 1.80 3.52
C LYS A 452 3.07 1.21 2.45
N GLN A 453 3.40 1.43 1.18
CA GLN A 453 2.71 0.80 0.06
C GLN A 453 3.08 -0.68 -0.03
N GLN A 454 2.07 -1.50 -0.26
CA GLN A 454 2.16 -2.93 -0.52
C GLN A 454 1.19 -3.27 -1.64
N SER A 455 1.30 -4.49 -2.17
CA SER A 455 0.35 -5.02 -3.13
C SER A 455 0.07 -6.48 -2.86
N ILE A 456 -1.15 -6.91 -3.16
CA ILE A 456 -1.57 -8.30 -3.07
C ILE A 456 -0.93 -9.11 -4.19
N ILE A 457 -1.00 -8.58 -5.41
CA ILE A 457 -0.41 -9.15 -6.62
C ILE A 457 -0.30 -8.03 -7.66
N GLU A 458 0.83 -7.99 -8.36
CA GLU A 458 1.10 -7.05 -9.44
C GLU A 458 1.05 -7.79 -10.78
N TYR A 459 0.80 -7.04 -11.86
CA TYR A 459 0.70 -7.59 -13.20
C TYR A 459 1.33 -6.70 -14.28
N ALA A 460 1.61 -7.34 -15.41
CA ALA A 460 2.05 -6.74 -16.64
C ALA A 460 1.21 -7.24 -17.81
N VAL A 461 0.91 -6.37 -18.77
CA VAL A 461 0.22 -6.74 -20.00
C VAL A 461 1.23 -7.28 -21.02
N SER A 462 0.86 -8.38 -21.68
CA SER A 462 1.59 -9.03 -22.76
C SER A 462 2.02 -8.03 -23.83
N LEU A 463 3.31 -8.00 -24.14
CA LEU A 463 3.80 -7.14 -25.21
C LEU A 463 3.28 -7.61 -26.58
N TRP A 464 3.02 -8.91 -26.74
CA TRP A 464 2.39 -9.45 -27.95
C TRP A 464 1.00 -8.84 -28.18
N ALA A 465 0.18 -8.77 -27.14
CA ALA A 465 -1.16 -8.17 -27.22
C ALA A 465 -1.08 -6.69 -27.60
N ILE A 466 -0.17 -5.94 -26.96
CA ILE A 466 0.05 -4.52 -27.25
C ILE A 466 0.52 -4.31 -28.69
N ILE A 467 1.56 -5.02 -29.15
CA ILE A 467 2.08 -4.89 -30.52
C ILE A 467 1.01 -5.26 -31.55
N SER A 468 0.26 -6.34 -31.29
CA SER A 468 -0.84 -6.76 -32.18
C SER A 468 -1.91 -5.68 -32.29
N SER A 469 -2.22 -4.99 -31.20
CA SER A 469 -3.15 -3.86 -31.20
C SER A 469 -2.60 -2.66 -31.97
N ILE A 470 -1.34 -2.29 -31.73
CA ILE A 470 -0.67 -1.19 -32.46
C ILE A 470 -0.70 -1.46 -33.97
N ILE A 471 -0.32 -2.67 -34.40
CA ILE A 471 -0.30 -3.02 -35.83
C ILE A 471 -1.71 -2.91 -36.44
N LYS A 472 -2.74 -3.39 -35.74
CA LYS A 472 -4.13 -3.28 -36.22
C LYS A 472 -4.57 -1.83 -36.37
N GLN A 473 -4.25 -0.97 -35.40
CA GLN A 473 -4.56 0.46 -35.47
C GLN A 473 -3.83 1.14 -36.63
N MET A 474 -2.55 0.82 -36.84
CA MET A 474 -1.77 1.37 -37.96
C MET A 474 -2.31 0.93 -39.33
N ILE A 475 -2.72 -0.35 -39.48
CA ILE A 475 -3.33 -0.84 -40.72
C ILE A 475 -4.65 -0.11 -40.99
N HIS A 476 -5.51 0.04 -39.98
CA HIS A 476 -6.79 0.73 -40.13
C HIS A 476 -6.60 2.20 -40.54
N GLN A 477 -5.63 2.91 -39.95
CA GLN A 477 -5.31 4.28 -40.34
C GLN A 477 -4.81 4.36 -41.80
N LEU A 478 -3.99 3.40 -42.25
CA LEU A 478 -3.55 3.35 -43.64
C LEU A 478 -4.71 3.09 -44.61
N GLU A 479 -5.64 2.20 -44.26
CA GLU A 479 -6.83 1.92 -45.05
C GLU A 479 -7.75 3.15 -45.17
N GLU A 480 -7.97 3.90 -44.08
CA GLU A 480 -8.73 5.15 -44.10
C GLU A 480 -8.08 6.21 -45.00
N VAL A 481 -6.75 6.38 -44.92
CA VAL A 481 -6.03 7.34 -45.76
C VAL A 481 -6.14 6.98 -47.25
N ILE A 482 -5.99 5.71 -47.60
CA ILE A 482 -6.12 5.23 -48.99
C ILE A 482 -7.54 5.48 -49.50
N GLN A 483 -8.57 5.19 -48.70
CA GLN A 483 -9.97 5.43 -49.08
C GLN A 483 -10.25 6.92 -49.30
N THR A 484 -9.76 7.80 -48.42
CA THR A 484 -9.93 9.25 -48.61
C THR A 484 -9.20 9.76 -49.86
N ASP A 485 -8.00 9.24 -50.17
CA ASP A 485 -7.27 9.63 -51.37
C ASP A 485 -7.98 9.17 -52.65
N GLU A 486 -8.61 7.99 -52.65
CA GLU A 486 -9.43 7.49 -53.75
C GLU A 486 -10.73 8.31 -53.93
N GLU A 487 -11.39 8.70 -52.83
CA GLU A 487 -12.58 9.57 -52.88
C GLU A 487 -12.26 10.98 -53.41
N VAL A 488 -11.15 11.59 -52.97
CA VAL A 488 -10.70 12.89 -53.49
C VAL A 488 -10.34 12.81 -54.97
N GLN A 489 -9.69 11.73 -55.43
CA GLN A 489 -9.39 11.53 -56.85
C GLN A 489 -10.65 11.34 -57.70
N MET A 490 -11.68 10.66 -57.19
CA MET A 490 -12.95 10.51 -57.91
C MET A 490 -13.74 11.83 -57.98
N GLU A 491 -13.76 12.64 -56.92
CA GLU A 491 -14.40 13.98 -56.95
C GLU A 491 -13.67 14.94 -57.92
N GLU A 492 -12.34 14.89 -57.99
CA GLU A 492 -11.56 15.71 -58.94
C GLU A 492 -11.74 15.28 -60.41
N GLU A 493 -12.12 14.03 -60.68
CA GLU A 493 -12.45 13.53 -62.02
C GLU A 493 -13.92 13.82 -62.41
N GLU A 494 -14.86 13.93 -61.47
CA GLU A 494 -16.25 14.31 -61.76
C GLU A 494 -16.44 15.82 -62.00
N ASP A 495 -15.53 16.66 -61.49
CA ASP A 495 -15.54 18.12 -61.68
C ASP A 495 -14.78 18.61 -62.95
N GLN A 496 -14.25 17.69 -63.79
CA GLN A 496 -13.62 17.97 -65.10
C GLN A 496 -14.52 17.59 -66.28
#